data_AF-A0A1B6C0Q9-F1
#
_entry.id   AF-A0A1B6C0Q9-F1
#
_cell.length_a   1.000
_cell.length_b   1.000
_cell.length_c   1.000
_cell.angle_alpha   90.00
_cell.angle_beta   90.00
_cell.angle_gamma   90.00
#
_symmetry.space_group_name_H-M   'P 1'
#
loop_
_entity.id
_entity.type
_entity.pdbx_description
1 polymer ?
#
loop_
_entity_poly.entity_id
_entity_poly.type
_entity_poly.pdbx_seq_one_letter_code
_entity_poly.pdbx_strand_id
1 'polypeptide(L)'
;SKYCSIHSGMHHSIRYILGIAAFLGTFPVCNITKRNTQALAFRWISLVTMYSLTLLAGFLTIEFIAIDYSIQHLNQANLTVAGGFKKATSGTIFYGNACLSVWLFLQLARVWPDLAKKWQLVELSMKRFGQPKLMLRLVAITSVFMTLAFAEHVLHNILNVKSATELLSLEMNITNTVTFLGYMKIFSLKSHWFLFDTYESYATWKGVAIVWLSLSGTFIWTFTDLFIMLISSVLAAQFRILNSALRQVRGKMLTQFQWREFREMYASLTHLVKLVDQHVNKIIVISIANNVYFICAQLITEIDAIKQNYTGSLFYLYSFLFLVARTTAVVIQAAAIHDESRKLAPELFLCPAECYCIEVQRFL
;
A
#
# COMPACT_ATOMS: atom_id res chain seq x y z
N SER A 1 24.02 -4.29 30.04
CA SER A 1 23.34 -4.11 28.75
C SER A 1 22.13 -3.19 28.93
N LYS A 2 22.29 -1.87 28.75
CA LYS A 2 21.20 -0.90 28.95
C LYS A 2 20.39 -0.79 27.64
N TYR A 3 19.16 -1.30 27.67
CA TYR A 3 18.19 -1.18 26.60
C TYR A 3 17.89 0.31 26.31
N CYS A 4 18.46 0.85 25.24
CA CYS A 4 18.10 2.18 24.78
C CYS A 4 16.74 2.09 24.06
N SER A 5 15.65 2.27 24.80
CA SER A 5 14.32 2.51 24.23
C SER A 5 14.39 3.81 23.45
N ILE A 6 14.53 3.71 22.13
CA ILE A 6 14.38 4.85 21.25
C ILE A 6 12.92 5.31 21.31
N HIS A 7 12.69 6.50 21.85
CA HIS A 7 11.36 7.09 21.94
C HIS A 7 10.84 7.61 20.58
N SER A 8 11.68 7.65 19.53
CA SER A 8 11.31 8.09 18.17
C SER A 8 12.18 7.49 17.07
N GLY A 9 11.56 6.96 16.02
CA GLY A 9 12.23 6.31 14.90
C GLY A 9 11.22 5.66 13.96
N MET A 10 11.68 4.90 12.97
CA MET A 10 10.87 4.23 11.97
C MET A 10 9.80 3.36 12.63
N HIS A 11 10.22 2.37 13.41
CA HIS A 11 9.32 1.40 14.02
C HIS A 11 8.30 2.08 14.94
N HIS A 12 8.76 3.04 15.75
CA HIS A 12 7.86 3.81 16.61
C HIS A 12 6.78 4.55 15.80
N SER A 13 7.15 5.11 14.65
CA SER A 13 6.26 5.95 13.85
C SER A 13 5.18 5.15 13.11
N ILE A 14 5.44 3.87 12.80
CA ILE A 14 4.52 3.06 11.97
C ILE A 14 3.94 1.81 12.67
N ARG A 15 4.41 1.44 13.87
CA ARG A 15 4.01 0.18 14.55
C ARG A 15 2.52 -0.05 14.70
N TYR A 16 1.72 1.01 14.92
CA TYR A 16 0.28 0.88 15.08
C TYR A 16 -0.43 0.63 13.75
N ILE A 17 0.05 1.30 12.69
CA ILE A 17 -0.43 1.09 11.33
C ILE A 17 -0.11 -0.34 10.87
N LEU A 18 1.13 -0.80 11.11
CA LEU A 18 1.52 -2.18 10.85
C LEU A 18 0.80 -3.18 11.76
N GLY A 19 0.40 -2.77 12.96
CA GLY A 19 -0.44 -3.56 13.87
C GLY A 19 -1.83 -3.83 13.30
N ILE A 20 -2.46 -2.83 12.69
CA ILE A 20 -3.74 -3.00 11.99
C ILE A 20 -3.56 -3.92 10.78
N ALA A 21 -2.49 -3.73 10.00
CA ALA A 21 -2.20 -4.60 8.86
C ALA A 21 -1.91 -6.06 9.26
N ALA A 22 -1.26 -6.27 10.41
CA ALA A 22 -1.09 -7.60 10.99
C ALA A 22 -2.45 -8.18 11.40
N PHE A 23 -3.27 -7.43 12.14
CA PHE A 23 -4.60 -7.86 12.55
C PHE A 23 -5.49 -8.26 11.35
N LEU A 24 -5.41 -7.51 10.25
CA LEU A 24 -6.13 -7.78 9.01
C LEU A 24 -5.42 -8.81 8.09
N GLY A 25 -4.41 -9.51 8.59
CA GLY A 25 -3.77 -10.64 7.89
C GLY A 25 -2.91 -10.22 6.69
N THR A 26 -2.56 -8.94 6.55
CA THR A 26 -1.72 -8.46 5.44
C THR A 26 -0.24 -8.47 5.78
N PHE A 27 0.15 -8.15 7.03
CA PHE A 27 1.56 -8.06 7.43
C PHE A 27 1.91 -8.94 8.65
N PRO A 28 2.20 -10.23 8.46
CA PRO A 28 2.25 -11.22 9.54
C PRO A 28 3.54 -11.21 10.38
N VAL A 29 3.83 -10.08 11.03
CA VAL A 29 4.94 -9.95 11.99
C VAL A 29 4.38 -10.00 13.42
N CYS A 30 4.89 -10.93 14.22
CA CYS A 30 4.55 -11.04 15.64
C CYS A 30 5.15 -9.88 16.44
N ASN A 31 4.45 -9.46 17.49
CA ASN A 31 4.86 -8.38 18.39
C ASN A 31 5.06 -7.00 17.73
N ILE A 32 4.47 -6.76 16.56
CA ILE A 32 4.70 -5.53 15.77
C ILE A 32 4.36 -4.24 16.54
N THR A 33 3.42 -4.29 17.49
CA THR A 33 3.03 -3.13 18.31
C THR A 33 3.96 -2.88 19.50
N LYS A 34 4.86 -3.81 19.83
CA LYS A 34 5.85 -3.61 20.90
C LYS A 34 6.84 -2.52 20.49
N ARG A 35 7.28 -1.72 21.48
CA ARG A 35 8.23 -0.61 21.22
C ARG A 35 9.62 -1.11 20.80
N ASN A 36 10.03 -2.26 21.32
CA ASN A 36 11.34 -2.83 21.11
C ASN A 36 11.39 -3.64 19.81
N THR A 37 12.22 -3.22 18.86
CA THR A 37 12.51 -3.92 17.59
C THR A 37 13.08 -5.33 17.80
N GLN A 38 13.76 -5.58 18.92
CA GLN A 38 14.30 -6.90 19.26
C GLN A 38 13.20 -7.92 19.57
N ALA A 39 11.99 -7.46 19.92
CA ALA A 39 10.86 -8.34 20.20
C ALA A 39 10.12 -8.77 18.91
N LEU A 40 10.41 -8.14 17.77
CA LEU A 40 9.82 -8.49 16.48
C LEU A 40 10.26 -9.89 16.07
N ALA A 41 9.32 -10.69 15.59
CA ALA A 41 9.60 -12.03 15.11
C ALA A 41 8.62 -12.42 14.01
N PHE A 42 9.07 -13.24 13.07
CA PHE A 42 8.19 -13.98 12.18
C PHE A 42 8.09 -15.42 12.67
N ARG A 43 6.89 -15.99 12.64
CA ARG A 43 6.64 -17.40 13.00
C ARG A 43 5.62 -17.96 12.02
N TRP A 44 5.92 -19.10 11.41
CA TRP A 44 4.97 -19.82 10.57
C TRP A 44 3.73 -20.25 11.37
N ILE A 45 3.95 -20.73 12.58
CA ILE A 45 2.89 -21.11 13.52
C ILE A 45 2.54 -19.89 14.38
N SER A 46 1.69 -19.02 13.85
CA SER A 46 1.07 -17.91 14.60
C SER A 46 -0.31 -17.59 14.01
N LEU A 47 -1.24 -17.08 14.83
CA LEU A 47 -2.58 -16.71 14.36
C LEU A 47 -2.56 -15.72 13.20
N VAL A 48 -1.62 -14.77 13.26
CA VAL A 48 -1.48 -13.73 12.24
C VAL A 48 -1.03 -14.33 10.90
N THR A 49 -0.01 -15.21 10.93
CA THR A 49 0.48 -15.89 9.72
C THR A 49 -0.55 -16.86 9.16
N MET A 50 -1.22 -17.63 10.02
CA MET A 50 -2.29 -18.53 9.60
C MET A 50 -3.42 -17.76 8.92
N TYR A 51 -3.80 -16.60 9.46
CA TYR A 51 -4.82 -15.77 8.85
C TYR A 51 -4.39 -15.21 7.48
N SER A 52 -3.14 -14.74 7.33
CA SER A 52 -2.58 -14.37 6.02
C SER A 52 -2.63 -15.52 5.00
N LEU A 53 -2.30 -16.75 5.43
CA LEU A 53 -2.36 -17.93 4.57
C LEU A 53 -3.81 -18.30 4.19
N THR A 54 -4.77 -18.15 5.10
CA THR A 54 -6.20 -18.33 4.80
C THR A 54 -6.70 -17.31 3.78
N LEU A 55 -6.32 -16.03 3.91
CA LEU A 55 -6.63 -15.00 2.92
C LEU A 55 -6.02 -15.35 1.56
N LEU A 56 -4.74 -15.74 1.53
CA LEU A 56 -4.06 -16.16 0.29
C LEU A 56 -4.78 -17.34 -0.37
N ALA A 57 -5.17 -18.37 0.40
CA ALA A 57 -5.91 -19.51 -0.12
C ALA A 57 -7.28 -19.10 -0.69
N GLY A 58 -7.99 -18.20 -0.01
CA GLY A 58 -9.26 -17.64 -0.48
C GLY A 58 -9.12 -16.88 -1.80
N PHE A 59 -8.13 -16.00 -1.91
CA PHE A 59 -7.85 -15.27 -3.16
C PHE A 59 -7.44 -16.20 -4.30
N LEU A 60 -6.54 -17.16 -4.04
CA LEU A 60 -6.12 -18.13 -5.04
C LEU A 60 -7.29 -18.98 -5.54
N THR A 61 -8.23 -19.32 -4.66
CA THR A 61 -9.42 -20.09 -5.04
C THR A 61 -10.31 -19.27 -5.99
N ILE A 62 -10.62 -18.01 -5.64
CA ILE A 62 -11.41 -17.13 -6.51
C ILE A 62 -10.70 -16.92 -7.84
N GLU A 63 -9.40 -16.64 -7.80
CA GLU A 63 -8.60 -16.34 -8.99
C GLU A 63 -8.48 -17.54 -9.93
N PHE A 64 -8.24 -18.74 -9.40
CA PHE A 64 -8.15 -19.95 -10.20
C PHE A 64 -9.46 -20.24 -10.94
N ILE A 65 -10.59 -20.16 -10.23
CA ILE A 65 -11.92 -20.37 -10.84
C ILE A 65 -12.22 -19.26 -11.84
N ALA A 66 -11.88 -18.01 -11.55
CA ALA A 66 -12.08 -16.89 -12.47
C ALA A 66 -11.28 -17.06 -13.77
N ILE A 67 -10.01 -17.44 -13.68
CA ILE A 67 -9.15 -17.68 -14.85
C ILE A 67 -9.67 -18.87 -15.67
N ASP A 68 -10.00 -19.99 -15.04
CA ASP A 68 -10.56 -21.16 -15.71
C ASP A 68 -11.86 -20.79 -16.45
N TYR A 69 -12.76 -20.08 -15.78
CA TYR A 69 -13.99 -19.57 -16.37
C TYR A 69 -13.71 -18.66 -17.58
N SER A 70 -12.78 -17.71 -17.44
CA SER A 70 -12.39 -16.80 -18.50
C SER A 70 -11.80 -17.54 -19.71
N ILE A 71 -10.96 -18.55 -19.50
CA ILE A 71 -10.37 -19.37 -20.59
C ILE A 71 -11.46 -20.09 -21.38
N GLN A 72 -12.45 -20.67 -20.68
CA GLN A 72 -13.53 -21.42 -21.33
C GLN A 72 -14.52 -20.53 -22.11
N HIS A 73 -14.67 -19.26 -21.70
CA HIS A 73 -15.70 -18.36 -22.22
C HIS A 73 -15.15 -17.12 -22.96
N LEU A 74 -13.83 -17.07 -23.20
CA LEU A 74 -13.22 -15.97 -23.96
C LEU A 74 -13.66 -16.06 -25.43
N ASN A 75 -14.40 -15.06 -25.89
CA ASN A 75 -14.74 -14.89 -27.29
C ASN A 75 -14.46 -13.44 -27.68
N GLN A 76 -13.96 -13.24 -28.91
CA GLN A 76 -13.77 -11.92 -29.52
C GLN A 76 -15.00 -11.01 -29.38
N ALA A 77 -16.22 -11.56 -29.52
CA ALA A 77 -17.46 -10.81 -29.34
C ALA A 77 -17.63 -10.21 -27.93
N ASN A 78 -17.15 -10.89 -26.87
CA ASN A 78 -17.24 -10.39 -25.50
C ASN A 78 -16.20 -9.29 -25.20
N LEU A 79 -15.08 -9.29 -25.93
CA LEU A 79 -13.98 -8.33 -25.74
C LEU A 79 -14.19 -7.01 -26.51
N THR A 80 -14.87 -7.06 -27.65
CA THR A 80 -15.06 -5.89 -28.53
C THR A 80 -16.24 -5.00 -28.16
N VAL A 81 -17.13 -5.45 -27.28
CA VAL A 81 -18.21 -4.62 -26.72
C VAL A 81 -17.61 -3.52 -25.84
N ALA A 82 -18.20 -2.32 -25.86
CA ALA A 82 -17.79 -1.20 -25.00
C ALA A 82 -17.73 -1.61 -23.51
N GLY A 83 -16.62 -1.29 -22.84
CA GLY A 83 -16.32 -1.78 -21.49
C GLY A 83 -16.07 -3.29 -21.32
N GLY A 84 -16.18 -4.10 -22.38
CA GLY A 84 -16.06 -5.56 -22.36
C GLY A 84 -14.70 -6.05 -21.88
N PHE A 85 -13.61 -5.44 -22.34
CA PHE A 85 -12.25 -5.75 -21.89
C PHE A 85 -12.08 -5.57 -20.37
N LYS A 86 -12.54 -4.44 -19.82
CA LYS A 86 -12.48 -4.20 -18.36
C LYS A 86 -13.31 -5.23 -17.62
N LYS A 87 -14.55 -5.46 -18.05
CA LYS A 87 -15.47 -6.43 -17.42
C LYS A 87 -14.86 -7.84 -17.39
N ALA A 88 -14.11 -8.21 -18.42
CA ALA A 88 -13.44 -9.51 -18.51
C ALA A 88 -12.17 -9.61 -17.66
N THR A 89 -11.42 -8.53 -17.46
CA THR A 89 -10.07 -8.59 -16.87
C THR A 89 -9.95 -8.01 -15.46
N SER A 90 -10.87 -7.13 -15.04
CA SER A 90 -10.72 -6.39 -13.78
C SER A 90 -10.80 -7.27 -12.54
N GLY A 91 -11.63 -8.32 -12.58
CA GLY A 91 -11.74 -9.28 -11.48
C GLY A 91 -10.45 -10.05 -11.26
N THR A 92 -9.91 -10.63 -12.33
CA THR A 92 -8.62 -11.35 -12.36
C THR A 92 -7.48 -10.44 -11.90
N ILE A 93 -7.40 -9.20 -12.41
CA ILE A 93 -6.31 -8.31 -12.01
C ILE A 93 -6.45 -7.88 -10.54
N PHE A 94 -7.68 -7.67 -10.05
CA PHE A 94 -7.93 -7.36 -8.65
C PHE A 94 -7.48 -8.48 -7.71
N TYR A 95 -7.91 -9.72 -7.96
CA TYR A 95 -7.60 -10.87 -7.11
C TYR A 95 -6.19 -11.39 -7.31
N GLY A 96 -5.65 -11.35 -8.53
CA GLY A 96 -4.23 -11.58 -8.82
C GLY A 96 -3.32 -10.60 -8.07
N ASN A 97 -3.67 -9.30 -8.05
CA ASN A 97 -2.95 -8.32 -7.25
C ASN A 97 -3.05 -8.63 -5.74
N ALA A 98 -4.22 -9.01 -5.23
CA ALA A 98 -4.37 -9.42 -3.83
C ALA A 98 -3.48 -10.63 -3.48
N CYS A 99 -3.44 -11.66 -4.34
CA CYS A 99 -2.56 -12.83 -4.19
C CYS A 99 -1.09 -12.42 -4.11
N LEU A 100 -0.63 -11.63 -5.10
CA LEU A 100 0.76 -11.19 -5.19
C LEU A 100 1.15 -10.30 -4.02
N SER A 101 0.30 -9.36 -3.62
CA SER A 101 0.55 -8.50 -2.47
C SER A 101 0.64 -9.29 -1.16
N VAL A 102 -0.29 -10.21 -0.88
CA VAL A 102 -0.22 -11.05 0.33
C VAL A 102 1.05 -11.88 0.32
N TRP A 103 1.39 -12.52 -0.79
CA TRP A 103 2.63 -13.30 -0.93
C TRP A 103 3.88 -12.45 -0.67
N LEU A 104 3.98 -11.27 -1.29
CA LEU A 104 5.12 -10.36 -1.12
C LEU A 104 5.23 -9.83 0.32
N PHE A 105 4.12 -9.48 0.96
CA PHE A 105 4.13 -9.07 2.37
C PHE A 105 4.49 -10.21 3.31
N LEU A 106 4.15 -11.46 2.97
CA LEU A 106 4.58 -12.64 3.73
C LEU A 106 6.09 -12.87 3.62
N GLN A 107 6.66 -12.69 2.42
CA GLN A 107 8.11 -12.70 2.21
C GLN A 107 8.80 -11.56 2.97
N LEU A 108 8.24 -10.36 2.91
CA LEU A 108 8.78 -9.21 3.63
C LEU A 108 8.70 -9.43 5.16
N ALA A 109 7.60 -9.97 5.67
CA ALA A 109 7.41 -10.24 7.09
C ALA A 109 8.49 -11.17 7.65
N ARG A 110 9.01 -12.12 6.86
CA ARG A 110 10.11 -13.02 7.25
C ARG A 110 11.41 -12.28 7.54
N VAL A 111 11.74 -11.28 6.72
CA VAL A 111 13.00 -10.52 6.84
C VAL A 111 12.84 -9.23 7.66
N TRP A 112 11.60 -8.80 7.89
CA TRP A 112 11.27 -7.55 8.57
C TRP A 112 11.91 -7.39 9.97
N PRO A 113 11.95 -8.42 10.85
CA PRO A 113 12.58 -8.27 12.16
C PRO A 113 14.04 -7.85 12.07
N ASP A 114 14.80 -8.42 11.16
CA ASP A 114 16.23 -8.11 11.00
C ASP A 114 16.44 -6.80 10.24
N LEU A 115 15.60 -6.51 9.25
CA LEU A 115 15.57 -5.21 8.58
C LEU A 115 15.29 -4.07 9.57
N ALA A 116 14.30 -4.23 10.45
CA ALA A 116 13.95 -3.23 11.46
C ALA A 116 15.07 -3.02 12.50
N LYS A 117 15.81 -4.07 12.87
CA LYS A 117 17.00 -3.94 13.75
C LYS A 117 18.12 -3.18 13.04
N LYS A 118 18.47 -3.54 11.80
CA LYS A 118 19.50 -2.85 11.01
C LYS A 118 19.13 -1.37 10.79
N TRP A 119 17.86 -1.11 10.49
CA TRP A 119 17.33 0.25 10.38
C TRP A 119 17.53 1.01 11.69
N GLN A 120 17.15 0.42 12.82
CA GLN A 120 17.29 1.05 14.13
C GLN A 120 18.75 1.41 14.46
N LEU A 121 19.72 0.59 14.06
CA LEU A 121 21.15 0.90 14.28
C LEU A 121 21.57 2.19 13.56
N VAL A 122 21.07 2.42 12.34
CA VAL A 122 21.30 3.67 11.61
C VAL A 122 20.58 4.85 12.28
N GLU A 123 19.38 4.65 12.84
CA GLU A 123 18.69 5.71 13.58
C GLU A 123 19.40 6.08 14.89
N LEU A 124 20.06 5.10 15.53
CA LEU A 124 20.89 5.33 16.70
C LEU A 124 22.14 6.14 16.37
N SER A 125 22.83 5.85 15.26
CA SER A 125 23.98 6.64 14.82
C SER A 125 23.58 8.07 14.41
N MET A 126 22.38 8.23 13.85
CA MET A 126 21.80 9.53 13.48
C MET A 126 21.32 10.37 14.67
N LYS A 127 21.21 9.80 15.88
CA LYS A 127 20.54 10.42 17.04
C LYS A 127 21.06 11.81 17.37
N ARG A 128 22.36 12.07 17.18
CA ARG A 128 22.97 13.39 17.46
C ARG A 128 22.52 14.49 16.51
N PHE A 129 22.12 14.14 15.28
CA PHE A 129 21.64 15.08 14.26
C PHE A 129 20.15 15.38 14.45
N GLY A 130 19.42 14.45 15.06
CA GLY A 130 18.00 14.57 15.36
C GLY A 130 17.28 13.23 15.22
N GLN A 131 15.97 13.25 15.44
CA GLN A 131 15.12 12.08 15.26
C GLN A 131 13.80 12.47 14.58
N PRO A 132 13.29 11.66 13.63
CA PRO A 132 12.07 12.00 12.92
C PRO A 132 10.85 11.85 13.84
N LYS A 133 10.02 12.90 13.91
CA LYS A 133 8.73 12.91 14.61
C LYS A 133 7.61 12.82 13.57
N LEU A 134 7.34 11.62 13.07
CA LEU A 134 6.43 11.41 11.95
C LEU A 134 5.11 10.74 12.32
N MET A 135 5.00 10.15 13.51
CA MET A 135 3.86 9.28 13.88
C MET A 135 2.50 9.91 13.56
N LEU A 136 2.22 11.12 14.05
CA LEU A 136 0.91 11.76 13.85
C LEU A 136 0.61 12.00 12.36
N ARG A 137 1.61 12.47 11.59
CA ARG A 137 1.48 12.70 10.16
C ARG A 137 1.19 11.40 9.41
N LEU A 138 1.92 10.33 9.73
CA LEU A 138 1.75 9.03 9.08
C LEU A 138 0.41 8.38 9.43
N VAL A 139 -0.03 8.51 10.69
CA VAL A 139 -1.37 8.09 11.11
C VAL A 139 -2.44 8.88 10.37
N ALA A 140 -2.33 10.20 10.27
CA ALA A 140 -3.28 11.04 9.54
C ALA A 140 -3.39 10.64 8.06
N ILE A 141 -2.24 10.49 7.37
CA ILE A 141 -2.20 10.03 5.96
C ILE A 141 -2.88 8.67 5.82
N THR A 142 -2.54 7.71 6.69
CA THR A 142 -3.13 6.37 6.68
C THR A 142 -4.64 6.41 6.88
N SER A 143 -5.10 7.16 7.89
CA SER A 143 -6.53 7.29 8.20
C SER A 143 -7.32 7.90 7.05
N VAL A 144 -6.80 8.94 6.41
CA VAL A 144 -7.45 9.58 5.25
C VAL A 144 -7.59 8.59 4.09
N PHE A 145 -6.50 7.97 3.64
CA PHE A 145 -6.55 7.06 2.48
C PHE A 145 -7.36 5.79 2.76
N MET A 146 -7.26 5.22 3.96
CA MET A 146 -8.06 4.04 4.33
C MET A 146 -9.54 4.36 4.42
N THR A 147 -9.91 5.52 4.97
CA THR A 147 -11.33 5.93 5.08
C THR A 147 -11.93 6.18 3.70
N LEU A 148 -11.21 6.90 2.82
CA LEU A 148 -11.65 7.14 1.45
C LEU A 148 -11.76 5.85 0.64
N ALA A 149 -10.78 4.92 0.76
CA ALA A 149 -10.86 3.63 0.08
C ALA A 149 -12.02 2.76 0.59
N PHE A 150 -12.30 2.79 1.89
CA PHE A 150 -13.47 2.10 2.45
C PHE A 150 -14.78 2.70 1.94
N ALA A 151 -14.90 4.03 1.93
CA ALA A 151 -16.08 4.73 1.42
C ALA A 151 -16.29 4.44 -0.07
N GLU A 152 -15.22 4.45 -0.87
CA GLU A 152 -15.24 4.10 -2.29
C GLU A 152 -15.77 2.67 -2.50
N HIS A 153 -15.21 1.69 -1.79
CA HIS A 153 -15.62 0.30 -1.91
C HIS A 153 -17.09 0.06 -1.51
N VAL A 154 -17.51 0.64 -0.38
CA VAL A 154 -18.90 0.53 0.09
C VAL A 154 -19.84 1.17 -0.93
N LEU A 155 -19.53 2.37 -1.42
CA LEU A 155 -20.37 3.07 -2.39
C LEU A 155 -20.42 2.34 -3.74
N HIS A 156 -19.29 1.80 -4.21
CA HIS A 156 -19.21 0.96 -5.41
C HIS A 156 -20.19 -0.20 -5.32
N ASN A 157 -20.14 -0.94 -4.21
CA ASN A 157 -20.96 -2.13 -4.04
C ASN A 157 -22.44 -1.79 -3.86
N ILE A 158 -22.78 -0.71 -3.14
CA ILE A 158 -24.16 -0.24 -2.99
C ILE A 158 -24.74 0.14 -4.36
N LEU A 159 -24.01 0.90 -5.18
CA LEU A 159 -24.47 1.30 -6.52
C LEU A 159 -24.63 0.08 -7.44
N ASN A 160 -23.70 -0.88 -7.35
CA ASN A 160 -23.79 -2.13 -8.09
C ASN A 160 -25.00 -2.99 -7.67
N VAL A 161 -25.32 -3.06 -6.38
CA VAL A 161 -26.50 -3.79 -5.91
C VAL A 161 -27.78 -3.04 -6.26
N LYS A 162 -27.83 -1.72 -6.06
CA LYS A 162 -29.01 -0.89 -6.36
C LYS A 162 -29.41 -1.00 -7.83
N SER A 163 -28.45 -0.87 -8.75
CA SER A 163 -28.71 -1.04 -10.18
C SER A 163 -29.25 -2.44 -10.54
N ALA A 164 -28.86 -3.48 -9.80
CA ALA A 164 -29.41 -4.83 -9.99
C ALA A 164 -30.85 -4.94 -9.45
N THR A 165 -31.10 -4.37 -8.28
CA THR A 165 -32.43 -4.38 -7.67
C THR A 165 -33.43 -3.55 -8.47
N GLU A 166 -33.03 -2.40 -9.01
CA GLU A 166 -33.89 -1.57 -9.87
C GLU A 166 -34.34 -2.36 -11.11
N LEU A 167 -33.42 -3.07 -11.77
CA LEU A 167 -33.74 -3.98 -12.90
C LEU A 167 -34.71 -5.09 -12.48
N LEU A 168 -34.45 -5.78 -11.36
CA LEU A 168 -35.32 -6.84 -10.85
C LEU A 168 -36.71 -6.31 -10.43
N SER A 169 -36.79 -5.10 -9.86
CA SER A 169 -38.07 -4.49 -9.49
C SER A 169 -38.90 -4.10 -10.71
N LEU A 170 -38.26 -3.68 -11.80
CA LEU A 170 -38.90 -3.40 -13.08
C LEU A 170 -39.44 -4.68 -13.74
N GLU A 171 -38.71 -5.78 -13.64
CA GLU A 171 -39.11 -7.07 -14.22
C GLU A 171 -40.14 -7.82 -13.37
N MET A 172 -40.06 -7.73 -12.04
CA MET A 172 -40.82 -8.58 -11.11
C MET A 172 -41.86 -7.83 -10.25
N ASN A 173 -41.96 -6.50 -10.34
CA ASN A 173 -42.89 -5.65 -9.60
C ASN A 173 -42.80 -5.81 -8.04
N ILE A 174 -41.59 -5.99 -7.52
CA ILE A 174 -41.31 -6.18 -6.07
C ILE A 174 -40.73 -4.88 -5.49
N THR A 175 -41.38 -4.31 -4.47
CA THR A 175 -41.04 -3.03 -3.81
C THR A 175 -40.35 -3.18 -2.44
N ASN A 176 -39.73 -4.33 -2.15
CA ASN A 176 -39.13 -4.55 -0.83
C ASN A 176 -37.76 -3.88 -0.67
N THR A 177 -37.51 -3.35 0.53
CA THR A 177 -36.19 -2.89 0.97
C THR A 177 -35.20 -4.06 1.02
N VAL A 178 -34.02 -3.89 0.43
CA VAL A 178 -33.00 -4.94 0.37
C VAL A 178 -32.42 -5.17 1.77
N THR A 179 -32.66 -6.35 2.34
CA THR A 179 -32.03 -6.78 3.61
C THR A 179 -30.53 -7.01 3.42
N PHE A 180 -29.74 -7.01 4.50
CA PHE A 180 -28.30 -7.31 4.42
C PHE A 180 -28.01 -8.69 3.78
N LEU A 181 -28.83 -9.70 4.07
CA LEU A 181 -28.73 -11.02 3.44
C LEU A 181 -29.01 -10.96 1.93
N GLY A 182 -30.03 -10.19 1.54
CA GLY A 182 -30.35 -9.93 0.14
C GLY A 182 -29.21 -9.21 -0.58
N TYR A 183 -28.61 -8.20 0.05
CA TYR A 183 -27.41 -7.51 -0.45
C TYR A 183 -26.27 -8.51 -0.71
N MET A 184 -25.94 -9.37 0.25
CA MET A 184 -24.86 -10.35 0.08
C MET A 184 -25.14 -11.32 -1.08
N LYS A 185 -26.39 -11.76 -1.23
CA LYS A 185 -26.79 -12.63 -2.33
C LYS A 185 -26.65 -11.94 -3.68
N ILE A 186 -27.23 -10.75 -3.84
CA ILE A 186 -27.17 -9.98 -5.08
C ILE A 186 -25.73 -9.60 -5.42
N PHE A 187 -24.95 -9.14 -4.44
CA PHE A 187 -23.53 -8.83 -4.62
C PHE A 187 -22.79 -10.06 -5.15
N SER A 188 -22.87 -11.20 -4.46
CA SER A 188 -22.14 -12.42 -4.83
C SER A 188 -22.53 -12.91 -6.23
N LEU A 189 -23.83 -12.94 -6.53
CA LEU A 189 -24.34 -13.42 -7.82
C LEU A 189 -24.14 -12.43 -8.96
N LYS A 190 -23.79 -11.16 -8.69
CA LYS A 190 -23.49 -10.17 -9.73
C LYS A 190 -21.99 -10.04 -9.98
N SER A 191 -21.19 -9.92 -8.93
CA SER A 191 -19.74 -9.71 -9.04
C SER A 191 -18.93 -11.01 -9.13
N HIS A 192 -19.47 -12.12 -8.64
CA HIS A 192 -18.79 -13.42 -8.55
C HIS A 192 -19.65 -14.57 -9.05
N TRP A 193 -20.49 -14.30 -10.06
CA TRP A 193 -21.41 -15.29 -10.63
C TRP A 193 -20.72 -16.58 -11.10
N PHE A 194 -19.48 -16.49 -11.59
CA PHE A 194 -18.65 -17.61 -12.01
C PHE A 194 -18.29 -18.60 -10.88
N LEU A 195 -18.56 -18.26 -9.62
CA LEU A 195 -18.41 -19.19 -8.48
C LEU A 195 -19.64 -20.06 -8.24
N PHE A 196 -20.69 -19.93 -9.06
CA PHE A 196 -21.97 -20.60 -8.88
C PHE A 196 -22.43 -21.26 -10.18
N ASP A 197 -22.69 -22.57 -10.15
CA ASP A 197 -23.19 -23.31 -11.32
C ASP A 197 -24.63 -22.90 -11.66
N THR A 198 -25.46 -22.69 -10.63
CA THR A 198 -26.84 -22.22 -10.75
C THR A 198 -27.17 -21.17 -9.68
N TYR A 199 -28.23 -20.38 -9.90
CA TYR A 199 -28.72 -19.39 -8.92
C TYR A 199 -29.05 -20.02 -7.54
N GLU A 200 -29.47 -21.29 -7.53
CA GLU A 200 -29.79 -22.07 -6.33
C GLU A 200 -28.54 -22.56 -5.58
N SER A 201 -27.37 -22.55 -6.22
CA SER A 201 -26.09 -22.96 -5.62
C SER A 201 -25.53 -21.95 -4.61
N TYR A 202 -26.23 -20.83 -4.42
CA TYR A 202 -25.91 -19.81 -3.43
C TYR A 202 -26.14 -20.33 -2.00
N ALA A 203 -25.12 -20.16 -1.17
CA ALA A 203 -25.21 -20.38 0.27
C ALA A 203 -24.72 -19.14 1.01
N THR A 204 -25.36 -18.79 2.13
CA THR A 204 -25.05 -17.57 2.89
C THR A 204 -23.57 -17.51 3.31
N TRP A 205 -22.97 -18.63 3.70
CA TRP A 205 -21.55 -18.67 4.09
C TRP A 205 -20.61 -18.32 2.93
N LYS A 206 -20.94 -18.72 1.68
CA LYS A 206 -20.19 -18.32 0.48
C LYS A 206 -20.27 -16.81 0.29
N GLY A 207 -21.45 -16.23 0.47
CA GLY A 207 -21.65 -14.78 0.39
C GLY A 207 -20.83 -14.02 1.43
N VAL A 208 -20.80 -14.49 2.69
CA VAL A 208 -19.95 -13.91 3.75
C VAL A 208 -18.47 -13.98 3.37
N ALA A 209 -18.00 -15.13 2.87
CA ALA A 209 -16.62 -15.30 2.45
C ALA A 209 -16.24 -14.36 1.29
N ILE A 210 -17.10 -14.25 0.27
CA ILE A 210 -16.89 -13.39 -0.90
C ILE A 210 -16.84 -11.92 -0.49
N VAL A 211 -17.77 -11.45 0.34
CA VAL A 211 -17.76 -10.06 0.84
C VAL A 211 -16.51 -9.78 1.67
N TRP A 212 -16.12 -10.71 2.54
CA TRP A 212 -14.92 -10.57 3.36
C TRP A 212 -13.64 -10.54 2.53
N LEU A 213 -13.50 -11.42 1.55
CA LEU A 213 -12.35 -11.45 0.64
C LEU A 213 -12.30 -10.20 -0.22
N SER A 214 -13.44 -9.77 -0.79
CA SER A 214 -13.51 -8.54 -1.58
C SER A 214 -13.07 -7.30 -0.78
N LEU A 215 -13.58 -7.15 0.44
CA LEU A 215 -13.19 -6.08 1.35
C LEU A 215 -11.69 -6.17 1.72
N SER A 216 -11.21 -7.37 2.01
CA SER A 216 -9.80 -7.62 2.33
C SER A 216 -8.89 -7.28 1.14
N GLY A 217 -9.30 -7.58 -0.10
CA GLY A 217 -8.58 -7.23 -1.32
C GLY A 217 -8.43 -5.72 -1.48
N THR A 218 -9.50 -4.95 -1.25
CA THR A 218 -9.42 -3.48 -1.28
C THR A 218 -8.53 -2.93 -0.17
N PHE A 219 -8.61 -3.50 1.03
CA PHE A 219 -7.69 -3.15 2.13
C PHE A 219 -6.24 -3.40 1.74
N ILE A 220 -5.92 -4.60 1.23
CA ILE A 220 -4.57 -5.00 0.82
C ILE A 220 -4.03 -4.08 -0.28
N TRP A 221 -4.84 -3.76 -1.30
CA TRP A 221 -4.43 -2.83 -2.35
C TRP A 221 -4.09 -1.47 -1.77
N THR A 222 -5.00 -0.88 -0.97
CA THR A 222 -4.79 0.43 -0.36
C THR A 222 -3.60 0.42 0.60
N PHE A 223 -3.42 -0.66 1.37
CA PHE A 223 -2.30 -0.85 2.27
C PHE A 223 -0.98 -0.99 1.53
N THR A 224 -0.96 -1.64 0.36
CA THR A 224 0.25 -1.78 -0.47
C THR A 224 0.81 -0.41 -0.84
N ASP A 225 -0.06 0.48 -1.33
CA ASP A 225 0.28 1.87 -1.68
C ASP A 225 0.72 2.66 -0.43
N LEU A 226 -0.02 2.54 0.67
CA LEU A 226 0.31 3.19 1.94
C LEU A 226 1.65 2.72 2.50
N PHE A 227 1.94 1.43 2.44
CA PHE A 227 3.20 0.89 2.93
C PHE A 227 4.40 1.56 2.23
N ILE A 228 4.33 1.73 0.91
CA ILE A 228 5.38 2.43 0.14
C ILE A 228 5.48 3.89 0.59
N MET A 229 4.35 4.60 0.74
CA MET A 229 4.32 5.98 1.24
C MET A 229 4.95 6.11 2.63
N LEU A 230 4.66 5.17 3.54
CA LEU A 230 5.16 5.17 4.91
C LEU A 230 6.68 4.98 4.96
N ILE A 231 7.19 3.94 4.29
CA ILE A 231 8.63 3.64 4.24
C ILE A 231 9.40 4.79 3.60
N SER A 232 8.89 5.32 2.49
CA SER A 232 9.52 6.43 1.78
C SER A 232 9.52 7.72 2.60
N SER A 233 8.42 8.02 3.30
CA SER A 233 8.32 9.19 4.18
C SER A 233 9.35 9.16 5.30
N VAL A 234 9.59 7.99 5.90
CA VAL A 234 10.57 7.83 6.97
C VAL A 234 12.00 7.98 6.43
N LEU A 235 12.34 7.33 5.31
CA LEU A 235 13.66 7.47 4.68
C LEU A 235 13.95 8.92 4.28
N ALA A 236 13.01 9.59 3.62
CA ALA A 236 13.15 10.99 3.24
C ALA A 236 13.29 11.92 4.46
N ALA A 237 12.62 11.61 5.58
CA ALA A 237 12.79 12.38 6.82
C ALA A 237 14.18 12.22 7.45
N GLN A 238 14.83 11.06 7.32
CA GLN A 238 16.19 10.88 7.81
C GLN A 238 17.19 11.76 7.02
N PHE A 239 17.05 11.83 5.69
CA PHE A 239 17.83 12.77 4.88
C PHE A 239 17.53 14.23 5.23
N ARG A 240 16.27 14.60 5.46
CA ARG A 240 15.90 15.96 5.92
C ARG A 240 16.62 16.34 7.21
N ILE A 241 16.71 15.43 8.18
CA ILE A 241 17.43 15.67 9.43
C ILE A 241 18.91 15.93 9.16
N LEU A 242 19.55 15.12 8.33
CA LEU A 242 20.96 15.30 7.98
C LEU A 242 21.19 16.64 7.23
N ASN A 243 20.32 16.96 6.27
CA ASN A 243 20.35 18.21 5.52
C ASN A 243 20.19 19.43 6.44
N SER A 244 19.22 19.39 7.36
CA SER A 244 19.00 20.46 8.33
C SER A 244 20.21 20.64 9.25
N ALA A 245 20.81 19.54 9.72
CA ALA A 245 22.01 19.61 10.56
C ALA A 245 23.21 20.20 9.80
N LEU A 246 23.40 19.84 8.54
CA LEU A 246 24.47 20.40 7.71
C LEU A 246 24.26 21.90 7.45
N ARG A 247 23.02 22.33 7.19
CA ARG A 247 22.69 23.75 7.02
C ARG A 247 22.94 24.58 8.27
N GLN A 248 22.74 24.02 9.47
CA GLN A 248 23.01 24.72 10.74
C GLN A 248 24.50 24.98 11.00
N VAL A 249 25.39 24.26 10.31
CA VAL A 249 26.84 24.44 10.39
C VAL A 249 27.42 25.13 9.15
N ARG A 250 26.56 25.62 8.25
CA ARG A 250 26.98 26.37 7.06
C ARG A 250 27.83 27.58 7.45
N GLY A 251 28.96 27.76 6.75
CA GLY A 251 29.92 28.84 6.98
C GLY A 251 30.76 28.70 8.25
N LYS A 252 30.57 27.64 9.05
CA LYS A 252 31.42 27.36 10.21
C LYS A 252 32.62 26.53 9.81
N MET A 253 33.74 26.73 10.50
CA MET A 253 34.92 25.90 10.33
C MET A 253 34.71 24.54 11.00
N LEU A 254 34.51 23.50 10.19
CA LEU A 254 34.39 22.12 10.66
C LEU A 254 35.74 21.42 10.62
N THR A 255 36.01 20.61 11.63
CA THR A 255 37.17 19.72 11.66
C THR A 255 37.01 18.59 10.65
N GLN A 256 38.12 18.00 10.21
CA GLN A 256 38.10 16.80 9.35
C GLN A 256 37.26 15.67 9.94
N PHE A 257 37.30 15.50 11.28
CA PHE A 257 36.48 14.50 11.98
C PHE A 257 34.98 14.77 11.81
N GLN A 258 34.54 16.03 11.95
CA GLN A 258 33.13 16.38 11.77
C GLN A 258 32.66 16.17 10.32
N TRP A 259 33.48 16.53 9.33
CA TRP A 259 33.19 16.28 7.93
C TRP A 259 33.07 14.79 7.62
N ARG A 260 34.02 13.99 8.11
CA ARG A 260 33.99 12.53 8.02
C ARG A 260 32.68 11.98 8.56
N GLU A 261 32.21 12.49 9.68
CA GLU A 261 31.00 11.97 10.31
C GLU A 261 29.72 12.30 9.54
N PHE A 262 29.61 13.50 8.94
CA PHE A 262 28.50 13.79 8.01
C PHE A 262 28.53 12.85 6.79
N ARG A 263 29.71 12.60 6.22
CA ARG A 263 29.89 11.68 5.08
C ARG A 263 29.51 10.25 5.44
N GLU A 264 29.99 9.74 6.57
CA GLU A 264 29.68 8.39 7.05
C GLU A 264 28.19 8.21 7.34
N MET A 265 27.52 9.25 7.86
CA MET A 265 26.06 9.21 8.06
C MET A 265 25.29 9.22 6.75
N TYR A 266 25.67 10.06 5.80
CA TYR A 266 25.07 10.04 4.46
C TYR A 266 25.23 8.67 3.80
N ALA A 267 26.43 8.11 3.83
CA ALA A 267 26.71 6.77 3.30
C ALA A 267 25.86 5.69 3.99
N SER A 268 25.70 5.77 5.31
CA SER A 268 24.85 4.86 6.09
C SER A 268 23.37 4.96 5.69
N LEU A 269 22.85 6.17 5.47
CA LEU A 269 21.49 6.38 4.99
C LEU A 269 21.29 5.85 3.57
N THR A 270 22.23 6.13 2.65
CA THR A 270 22.18 5.59 1.28
C THR A 270 22.23 4.07 1.28
N HIS A 271 23.06 3.46 2.11
CA HIS A 271 23.11 2.01 2.27
C HIS A 271 21.79 1.45 2.84
N LEU A 272 21.19 2.14 3.81
CA LEU A 272 19.87 1.77 4.34
C LEU A 272 18.79 1.81 3.26
N VAL A 273 18.75 2.84 2.41
CA VAL A 273 17.82 2.92 1.28
C VAL A 273 17.97 1.71 0.37
N LYS A 274 19.22 1.37 -0.02
CA LYS A 274 19.49 0.19 -0.86
C LYS A 274 19.04 -1.12 -0.20
N LEU A 275 19.29 -1.28 1.09
CA LEU A 275 18.88 -2.46 1.84
C LEU A 275 17.36 -2.61 1.90
N VAL A 276 16.63 -1.51 2.08
CA VAL A 276 15.17 -1.51 2.10
C VAL A 276 14.60 -1.80 0.71
N ASP A 277 15.17 -1.17 -0.32
CA ASP A 277 14.75 -1.35 -1.72
C ASP A 277 14.86 -2.81 -2.16
N GLN A 278 15.93 -3.53 -1.78
CA GLN A 278 16.10 -4.97 -2.08
C GLN A 278 14.93 -5.85 -1.61
N HIS A 279 14.17 -5.41 -0.61
CA HIS A 279 13.03 -6.16 -0.06
C HIS A 279 11.67 -5.57 -0.46
N VAL A 280 11.62 -4.32 -0.91
CA VAL A 280 10.38 -3.59 -1.19
C VAL A 280 10.16 -3.33 -2.68
N ASN A 281 11.19 -3.45 -3.53
CA ASN A 281 11.12 -3.15 -4.96
C ASN A 281 9.98 -3.90 -5.69
N LYS A 282 9.78 -5.19 -5.41
CA LYS A 282 8.70 -6.00 -6.00
C LYS A 282 7.31 -5.48 -5.59
N ILE A 283 7.18 -5.00 -4.36
CA ILE A 283 5.95 -4.39 -3.83
C ILE A 283 5.66 -3.06 -4.55
N ILE A 284 6.71 -2.27 -4.84
CA ILE A 284 6.59 -1.03 -5.63
C ILE A 284 6.11 -1.34 -7.05
N VAL A 285 6.73 -2.31 -7.72
CA VAL A 285 6.38 -2.68 -9.09
C VAL A 285 4.92 -3.14 -9.18
N ILE A 286 4.46 -4.02 -8.29
CA ILE A 286 3.08 -4.50 -8.32
C ILE A 286 2.08 -3.38 -8.02
N SER A 287 2.39 -2.49 -7.07
CA SER A 287 1.56 -1.31 -6.75
C SER A 287 1.40 -0.39 -7.96
N ILE A 288 2.49 -0.01 -8.61
CA ILE A 288 2.45 0.88 -9.78
C ILE A 288 1.74 0.21 -10.96
N ALA A 289 2.07 -1.06 -11.26
CA ALA A 289 1.43 -1.80 -12.36
C ALA A 289 -0.10 -1.91 -12.16
N ASN A 290 -0.53 -2.27 -10.94
CA ASN A 290 -1.93 -2.39 -10.61
C ASN A 290 -2.65 -1.04 -10.69
N ASN A 291 -2.05 0.03 -10.15
CA ASN A 291 -2.61 1.37 -10.22
C ASN A 291 -2.74 1.88 -11.66
N VAL A 292 -1.73 1.70 -12.50
CA VAL A 292 -1.78 2.08 -13.92
C VAL A 292 -2.89 1.34 -14.65
N TYR A 293 -3.02 0.02 -14.44
CA TYR A 293 -4.11 -0.75 -15.04
C TYR A 293 -5.49 -0.18 -14.65
N PHE A 294 -5.75 0.03 -13.35
CA PHE A 294 -7.06 0.47 -12.91
C PHE A 294 -7.37 1.92 -13.29
N ILE A 295 -6.37 2.81 -13.35
CA ILE A 295 -6.52 4.17 -13.89
C ILE A 295 -6.96 4.11 -15.36
N CYS A 296 -6.26 3.32 -16.18
CA CYS A 296 -6.62 3.15 -17.59
C CYS A 296 -8.01 2.51 -17.76
N ALA A 297 -8.31 1.47 -16.97
CA ALA A 297 -9.60 0.78 -17.03
C ALA A 297 -10.77 1.69 -16.61
N GLN A 298 -10.59 2.49 -15.55
CA GLN A 298 -11.58 3.48 -15.13
C GLN A 298 -11.77 4.57 -16.19
N LEU A 299 -10.68 5.10 -16.77
CA LEU A 299 -10.76 6.12 -17.82
C LEU A 299 -11.58 5.64 -19.05
N ILE A 300 -11.36 4.40 -19.50
CA ILE A 300 -12.16 3.82 -20.60
C ILE A 300 -13.65 3.77 -20.22
N THR A 301 -13.93 3.36 -18.98
CA THR A 301 -15.33 3.28 -18.50
C THR A 301 -15.98 4.65 -18.40
N GLU A 302 -15.24 5.68 -17.97
CA GLU A 302 -15.75 7.05 -17.90
C GLU A 302 -16.13 7.55 -19.29
N ILE A 303 -15.25 7.35 -20.27
CA ILE A 303 -15.49 7.74 -21.67
C ILE A 303 -16.77 7.06 -22.19
N ASP A 304 -16.97 5.78 -21.88
CA ASP A 304 -18.17 5.03 -22.26
C ASP A 304 -19.42 5.46 -21.45
N ALA A 305 -19.24 5.92 -20.22
CA ALA A 305 -20.30 6.24 -19.26
C ALA A 305 -20.80 7.70 -19.31
N ILE A 306 -20.17 8.60 -20.06
CA ILE A 306 -20.63 9.99 -20.29
C ILE A 306 -22.09 10.06 -20.80
N LYS A 307 -22.66 8.94 -21.24
CA LYS A 307 -24.06 8.79 -21.70
C LYS A 307 -25.07 8.37 -20.60
N GLN A 308 -24.69 8.24 -19.32
CA GLN A 308 -25.51 7.63 -18.25
C GLN A 308 -25.81 8.57 -17.05
N ASN A 309 -26.72 8.13 -16.17
CA ASN A 309 -27.23 8.84 -14.98
C ASN A 309 -26.18 9.63 -14.17
N TYR A 310 -26.52 10.87 -13.80
CA TYR A 310 -25.67 11.84 -13.09
C TYR A 310 -25.02 11.32 -11.79
N THR A 311 -25.77 10.55 -10.98
CA THR A 311 -25.28 10.02 -9.71
C THR A 311 -24.21 8.94 -9.88
N GLY A 312 -24.33 8.10 -10.90
CA GLY A 312 -23.30 7.12 -11.24
C GLY A 312 -22.02 7.80 -11.73
N SER A 313 -22.16 8.81 -12.61
CA SER A 313 -21.03 9.57 -13.14
C SER A 313 -20.20 10.27 -12.06
N LEU A 314 -20.85 10.92 -11.07
CA LEU A 314 -20.13 11.54 -9.95
C LEU A 314 -19.33 10.53 -9.11
N PHE A 315 -19.89 9.34 -8.86
CA PHE A 315 -19.19 8.29 -8.12
C PHE A 315 -17.96 7.78 -8.87
N TYR A 316 -18.11 7.48 -10.17
CA TYR A 316 -17.00 6.98 -10.96
C TYR A 316 -15.87 8.03 -11.05
N LEU A 317 -16.23 9.32 -11.23
CA LEU A 317 -15.27 10.41 -11.22
C LEU A 317 -14.51 10.50 -9.89
N TYR A 318 -15.23 10.37 -8.77
CA TYR A 318 -14.61 10.29 -7.44
C TYR A 318 -13.64 9.11 -7.33
N SER A 319 -14.06 7.91 -7.73
CA SER A 319 -13.22 6.70 -7.67
C SER A 319 -11.95 6.85 -8.53
N PHE A 320 -12.09 7.41 -9.74
CA PHE A 320 -10.98 7.71 -10.64
C PHE A 320 -10.01 8.73 -10.05
N LEU A 321 -10.50 9.91 -9.64
CA LEU A 321 -9.66 10.96 -9.08
C LEU A 321 -8.98 10.51 -7.78
N PHE A 322 -9.67 9.74 -6.95
CA PHE A 322 -9.10 9.15 -5.74
C PHE A 322 -7.93 8.23 -6.07
N LEU A 323 -8.08 7.34 -7.06
CA LEU A 323 -7.01 6.43 -7.47
C LEU A 323 -5.81 7.18 -8.05
N VAL A 324 -6.04 8.18 -8.91
CA VAL A 324 -4.99 9.04 -9.46
C VAL A 324 -4.25 9.80 -8.36
N ALA A 325 -4.98 10.41 -7.42
CA ALA A 325 -4.40 11.13 -6.29
C ALA A 325 -3.56 10.21 -5.39
N ARG A 326 -4.07 9.01 -5.07
CA ARG A 326 -3.34 8.01 -4.27
C ARG A 326 -2.07 7.55 -4.97
N THR A 327 -2.14 7.23 -6.25
CA THR A 327 -0.98 6.80 -7.07
C THR A 327 0.06 7.90 -7.15
N THR A 328 -0.35 9.14 -7.37
CA THR A 328 0.53 10.31 -7.40
C THR A 328 1.21 10.52 -6.04
N ALA A 329 0.49 10.36 -4.93
CA ALA A 329 1.05 10.45 -3.59
C ALA A 329 2.12 9.38 -3.32
N VAL A 330 1.92 8.14 -3.79
CA VAL A 330 2.95 7.08 -3.73
C VAL A 330 4.21 7.52 -4.46
N VAL A 331 4.09 7.96 -5.72
CA VAL A 331 5.24 8.35 -6.55
C VAL A 331 5.97 9.56 -5.98
N ILE A 332 5.26 10.60 -5.54
CA ILE A 332 5.87 11.80 -4.93
C ILE A 332 6.63 11.43 -3.66
N GLN A 333 6.06 10.59 -2.80
CA GLN A 333 6.71 10.22 -1.55
C GLN A 333 7.94 9.33 -1.79
N ALA A 334 7.90 8.44 -2.78
CA ALA A 334 9.05 7.65 -3.20
C ALA A 334 10.16 8.56 -3.78
N ALA A 335 9.81 9.50 -4.67
CA ALA A 335 10.73 10.46 -5.26
C ALA A 335 11.39 11.39 -4.22
N ALA A 336 10.66 11.72 -3.15
CA ALA A 336 11.18 12.56 -2.07
C ALA A 336 12.44 11.97 -1.39
N ILE A 337 12.65 10.65 -1.43
CA ILE A 337 13.91 10.05 -0.94
C ILE A 337 15.09 10.56 -1.77
N HIS A 338 14.96 10.52 -3.09
CA HIS A 338 15.98 10.97 -4.03
C HIS A 338 16.20 12.48 -3.91
N ASP A 339 15.12 13.27 -3.90
CA ASP A 339 15.20 14.73 -3.81
C ASP A 339 15.89 15.17 -2.52
N GLU A 340 15.54 14.56 -1.38
CA GLU A 340 16.19 14.88 -0.10
C GLU A 340 17.65 14.41 -0.07
N SER A 341 17.99 13.27 -0.68
CA SER A 341 19.39 12.83 -0.73
C SER A 341 20.29 13.79 -1.52
N ARG A 342 19.77 14.45 -2.56
CA ARG A 342 20.54 15.34 -3.43
C ARG A 342 20.73 16.75 -2.88
N LYS A 343 19.91 17.18 -1.91
CA LYS A 343 20.00 18.52 -1.31
C LYS A 343 21.30 18.76 -0.54
N LEU A 344 22.04 17.70 -0.23
CA LEU A 344 23.26 17.77 0.57
C LEU A 344 24.47 18.21 -0.27
N ALA A 345 24.55 17.82 -1.55
CA ALA A 345 25.70 18.13 -2.40
C ALA A 345 25.94 19.64 -2.62
N PRO A 346 24.92 20.48 -2.89
CA PRO A 346 25.12 21.93 -3.00
C PRO A 346 25.69 22.57 -1.73
N GLU A 347 25.38 22.03 -0.55
CA GLU A 347 25.89 22.56 0.72
C GLU A 347 27.40 22.34 0.88
N LEU A 348 27.95 21.28 0.27
CA LEU A 348 29.38 20.96 0.34
C LEU A 348 30.24 21.97 -0.43
N PHE A 349 29.69 22.56 -1.50
CA PHE A 349 30.36 23.64 -2.25
C PHE A 349 30.41 24.97 -1.48
N LEU A 350 29.62 25.11 -0.41
CA LEU A 350 29.65 26.27 0.47
C LEU A 350 30.64 26.12 1.64
N CYS A 351 31.49 25.09 1.61
CA CYS A 351 32.58 24.90 2.56
C CYS A 351 33.61 26.04 2.41
N PRO A 352 34.00 26.72 3.51
CA PRO A 352 35.11 27.67 3.48
C PRO A 352 36.39 26.99 2.94
N ALA A 353 37.17 27.73 2.15
CA ALA A 353 38.36 27.19 1.48
C ALA A 353 39.38 26.65 2.50
N GLU A 354 39.48 27.29 3.66
CA GLU A 354 40.39 26.93 4.75
C GLU A 354 39.99 25.61 5.45
N CYS A 355 38.75 25.14 5.26
CA CYS A 355 38.24 23.88 5.80
C CYS A 355 38.06 22.79 4.75
N TYR A 356 38.38 23.08 3.48
CA TYR A 356 38.30 22.09 2.42
C TYR A 356 39.35 21.01 2.68
N CYS A 357 38.89 19.78 2.88
CA CYS A 357 39.75 18.63 3.19
C CYS A 357 39.32 17.40 2.39
N ILE A 358 40.13 16.33 2.45
CA ILE A 358 39.89 15.07 1.74
C ILE A 358 38.49 14.49 2.02
N GLU A 359 37.93 14.74 3.19
CA GLU A 359 36.60 14.24 3.55
C GLU A 359 35.48 15.00 2.84
N VAL A 360 35.65 16.30 2.57
CA VAL A 360 34.71 17.10 1.74
C VAL A 360 34.79 16.63 0.29
N GLN A 361 36.01 16.43 -0.23
CA GLN A 361 36.23 15.93 -1.59
C GLN A 361 35.65 14.54 -1.81
N ARG A 362 35.70 13.64 -0.81
CA ARG A 362 35.08 12.30 -0.87
C ARG A 362 33.56 12.32 -0.73
N PHE A 363 33.01 13.42 -0.22
CA PHE A 363 31.59 13.54 0.07
C PHE A 363 30.82 14.17 -1.10
N LEU A 364 31.50 15.05 -1.85
CA LEU A 364 31.13 15.40 -3.23
C LEU A 364 31.23 14.15 -4.12
#